data_AF-A0A7V0YY28-F1
#
_entry.id   AF-A0A7V0YY28-F1
#
_cell.length_a   1.000
_cell.length_b   1.000
_cell.length_c   1.000
_cell.angle_alpha   90.00
_cell.angle_beta   90.00
_cell.angle_gamma   90.00
#
_symmetry.space_group_name_H-M   'P 1'
#
loop_
_entity.id
_entity.type
_entity.pdbx_description
1 polymer ?
#
loop_
_entity_poly.entity_id
_entity_poly.type
_entity_poly.pdbx_seq_one_letter_code
_entity_poly.pdbx_strand_id
1 'polypeptide(L)'
;MNYEEIGFLALSQKDYQEAINLFQRALERRKEARSYYGLGLAYLYLENIQKARWAFHKALEVEPNYTDALLSLQSLSHLQDKVVFSSPPSSEVRFKIGSIYLEINQEGRWSKIFLKE
;
A
#
# COMPACT_ATOMS: atom_id res chain seq x y z
N MET A 1 -28.38 2.04 -1.97
CA MET A 1 -27.46 1.13 -2.68
C MET A 1 -26.25 0.92 -1.80
N ASN A 2 -25.94 -0.33 -1.48
CA ASN A 2 -24.78 -0.70 -0.70
C ASN A 2 -23.59 -0.86 -1.66
N TYR A 3 -22.80 0.20 -1.84
CA TYR A 3 -21.67 0.18 -2.76
C TYR A 3 -20.58 -0.81 -2.34
N GLU A 4 -20.44 -1.08 -1.04
CA GLU A 4 -19.49 -2.08 -0.54
C GLU A 4 -19.84 -3.49 -1.02
N GLU A 5 -21.08 -3.93 -0.82
CA GLU A 5 -21.55 -5.25 -1.25
C GLU A 5 -21.42 -5.45 -2.77
N ILE A 6 -21.78 -4.43 -3.55
CA ILE A 6 -21.67 -4.47 -5.01
C ILE A 6 -20.18 -4.47 -5.42
N GLY A 7 -19.31 -3.76 -4.69
CA GLY A 7 -17.86 -3.77 -4.92
C GLY A 7 -17.26 -5.17 -4.75
N PHE A 8 -17.68 -5.91 -3.72
CA PHE A 8 -17.25 -7.30 -3.55
C PHE A 8 -17.82 -8.23 -4.62
N LEU A 9 -19.04 -7.98 -5.10
CA LEU A 9 -19.59 -8.71 -6.23
C LEU A 9 -18.77 -8.45 -7.51
N ALA A 10 -18.39 -7.21 -7.79
CA ALA A 10 -17.53 -6.85 -8.92
C ALA A 10 -16.15 -7.54 -8.84
N LEU A 11 -15.54 -7.62 -7.64
CA LEU A 11 -14.33 -8.41 -7.41
C LEU A 11 -14.51 -9.88 -7.81
N SER A 12 -15.63 -10.50 -7.40
CA SER A 12 -15.90 -11.91 -7.75
C SER A 12 -16.08 -12.12 -9.25
N GLN A 13 -16.57 -11.11 -9.96
CA GLN A 13 -16.71 -11.10 -11.43
C GLN A 13 -15.40 -10.72 -12.15
N LYS A 14 -14.33 -10.44 -11.40
CA LYS A 14 -13.04 -9.95 -11.91
C LYS A 14 -13.10 -8.58 -12.59
N ASP A 15 -14.18 -7.82 -12.35
CA ASP A 15 -14.27 -6.42 -12.78
C ASP A 15 -13.63 -5.52 -11.73
N TYR A 16 -12.30 -5.54 -11.71
CA TYR A 16 -11.52 -4.85 -10.69
C TYR A 16 -11.62 -3.33 -10.82
N GLN A 17 -11.82 -2.81 -12.04
CA GLN A 17 -11.91 -1.38 -12.27
C GLN A 17 -13.24 -0.81 -11.75
N GLU A 18 -14.35 -1.53 -11.96
CA GLU A 18 -15.64 -1.15 -11.37
C GLU A 18 -15.63 -1.38 -9.85
N ALA A 19 -14.99 -2.44 -9.36
CA ALA A 19 -14.80 -2.64 -7.92
C ALA A 19 -14.11 -1.43 -7.26
N ILE A 20 -13.05 -0.89 -7.88
CA ILE A 20 -12.37 0.34 -7.38
C ILE A 20 -13.35 1.51 -7.28
N ASN A 21 -14.12 1.77 -8.34
CA ASN A 21 -15.10 2.85 -8.38
C ASN A 21 -16.14 2.68 -7.26
N LEU A 22 -16.69 1.48 -7.11
CA LEU A 22 -17.69 1.16 -6.09
C LEU A 22 -17.12 1.33 -4.67
N PHE A 23 -15.92 0.83 -4.38
CA PHE A 23 -15.30 1.03 -3.08
C PHE A 23 -14.96 2.49 -2.79
N GLN A 24 -14.53 3.26 -3.80
CA GLN A 24 -14.32 4.71 -3.63
C GLN A 24 -15.62 5.42 -3.24
N ARG A 25 -16.75 5.10 -3.91
CA ARG A 25 -18.07 5.65 -3.56
C ARG A 25 -18.58 5.16 -2.21
N ALA A 26 -18.27 3.93 -1.81
CA ALA A 26 -18.55 3.44 -0.46
C ALA A 26 -17.78 4.28 0.58
N LEU A 27 -16.49 4.51 0.34
CA LEU A 27 -15.60 5.29 1.19
C LEU A 27 -15.94 6.78 1.22
N GLU A 28 -16.54 7.35 0.19
CA GLU A 28 -17.08 8.72 0.23
C GLU A 28 -18.20 8.85 1.27
N ARG A 29 -18.99 7.79 1.47
CA ARG A 29 -20.10 7.79 2.44
C ARG A 29 -19.63 7.46 3.84
N ARG A 30 -18.82 6.42 3.99
CA ARG A 30 -18.29 6.01 5.28
C ARG A 30 -16.90 5.40 5.11
N LYS A 31 -15.95 5.88 5.92
CA LYS A 31 -14.61 5.31 5.98
C LYS A 31 -14.67 4.03 6.81
N GLU A 32 -14.63 2.89 6.13
CA GLU A 32 -14.72 1.56 6.75
C GLU A 32 -13.52 0.71 6.35
N ALA A 33 -13.00 -0.08 7.30
CA ALA A 33 -11.83 -0.93 7.07
C ALA A 33 -12.09 -1.95 5.96
N ARG A 34 -13.28 -2.56 5.95
CA ARG A 34 -13.69 -3.54 4.95
C ARG A 34 -13.75 -2.98 3.53
N SER A 35 -14.23 -1.75 3.36
CA SER A 35 -14.23 -1.07 2.05
C SER A 35 -12.82 -0.69 1.58
N TYR A 36 -11.94 -0.27 2.49
CA TYR A 36 -10.51 -0.06 2.17
C TYR A 36 -9.80 -1.38 1.81
N TYR A 37 -10.14 -2.47 2.50
CA TYR A 37 -9.62 -3.80 2.18
C TYR A 37 -10.06 -4.26 0.79
N GLY A 38 -11.35 -4.14 0.46
CA GLY A 38 -11.87 -4.44 -0.87
C GLY A 38 -11.18 -3.61 -1.97
N LEU A 39 -10.95 -2.33 -1.70
CA LEU A 39 -10.17 -1.46 -2.60
C LEU A 39 -8.73 -1.96 -2.78
N GLY A 40 -8.09 -2.41 -1.70
CA GLY A 40 -6.75 -2.99 -1.74
C GLY A 40 -6.67 -4.27 -2.56
N LEU A 41 -7.66 -5.16 -2.42
CA LEU A 41 -7.78 -6.36 -3.25
C LEU A 41 -7.93 -6.02 -4.73
N ALA A 42 -8.80 -5.05 -5.06
CA ALA A 42 -9.00 -4.64 -6.45
C ALA A 42 -7.71 -4.10 -7.08
N TYR A 43 -6.95 -3.29 -6.35
CA TYR A 43 -5.63 -2.83 -6.80
C TYR A 43 -4.61 -3.97 -6.91
N LEU A 44 -4.65 -4.94 -5.99
CA LEU A 44 -3.77 -6.10 -6.00
C LEU A 44 -3.99 -6.96 -7.25
N TYR A 45 -5.24 -7.21 -7.63
CA TYR A 45 -5.60 -7.96 -8.83
C TYR A 45 -5.26 -7.22 -10.13
N LEU A 46 -5.14 -5.89 -10.09
CA LEU A 46 -4.61 -5.08 -11.18
C LEU A 46 -3.08 -4.90 -11.10
N GLU A 47 -2.40 -5.69 -10.27
CA GLU A 47 -0.95 -5.67 -10.05
C GLU A 47 -0.40 -4.30 -9.58
N ASN A 48 -1.28 -3.42 -9.09
CA ASN A 48 -0.89 -2.13 -8.54
C ASN A 48 -0.53 -2.28 -7.06
N ILE A 49 0.62 -2.90 -6.80
CA ILE A 49 1.10 -3.26 -5.46
C ILE A 49 1.18 -2.05 -4.53
N GLN A 50 1.58 -0.88 -5.06
CA GLN A 50 1.71 0.33 -4.24
C GLN A 50 0.36 0.85 -3.76
N LYS A 51 -0.65 0.91 -4.63
CA LYS A 51 -2.00 1.32 -4.24
C LYS A 51 -2.69 0.27 -3.36
N ALA A 52 -2.44 -1.01 -3.60
CA ALA A 52 -2.94 -2.09 -2.75
C ALA A 52 -2.42 -1.94 -1.31
N ARG A 53 -1.10 -1.77 -1.16
CA ARG A 53 -0.46 -1.54 0.14
C ARG A 53 -1.02 -0.31 0.85
N TRP A 54 -1.16 0.80 0.14
CA TRP A 54 -1.78 2.01 0.70
C TRP A 54 -3.19 1.74 1.23
N ALA A 55 -4.03 1.06 0.45
CA ALA A 55 -5.40 0.76 0.84
C ALA A 55 -5.47 -0.18 2.05
N PHE A 56 -4.61 -1.20 2.13
CA PHE A 56 -4.52 -2.07 3.30
C PHE A 56 -4.06 -1.33 4.56
N HIS A 57 -3.09 -0.40 4.45
CA HIS A 57 -2.74 0.46 5.58
C HIS A 57 -3.90 1.35 6.01
N LYS A 58 -4.68 1.90 5.08
CA LYS A 58 -5.90 2.65 5.41
C LYS A 58 -6.95 1.81 6.12
N ALA A 59 -7.09 0.52 5.76
CA ALA A 59 -7.96 -0.38 6.50
C ALA A 59 -7.52 -0.51 7.97
N LEU A 60 -6.21 -0.62 8.22
CA LEU A 60 -5.63 -0.70 9.58
C LEU A 60 -5.65 0.61 10.36
N GLU A 61 -5.61 1.76 9.69
CA GLU A 61 -5.83 3.05 10.35
C GLU A 61 -7.27 3.17 10.89
N VAL A 62 -8.25 2.61 10.17
CA VAL A 62 -9.65 2.61 10.59
C VAL A 62 -9.92 1.53 11.65
N GLU A 63 -9.40 0.33 11.42
CA GLU A 63 -9.53 -0.81 12.33
C GLU A 63 -8.18 -1.51 12.50
N PRO A 64 -7.42 -1.18 13.58
CA PRO A 64 -6.06 -1.69 13.78
C PRO A 64 -5.95 -3.22 13.82
N ASN A 65 -7.03 -3.91 14.16
CA ASN A 65 -7.09 -5.37 14.29
C ASN A 65 -7.74 -6.05 13.07
N TYR A 66 -7.83 -5.37 11.92
CA TYR A 66 -8.42 -5.93 10.71
C TYR A 66 -7.49 -7.00 10.10
N THR A 67 -7.67 -8.25 10.56
CA THR A 67 -6.81 -9.40 10.27
C THR A 67 -6.54 -9.61 8.79
N ASP A 68 -7.54 -9.44 7.93
CA ASP A 68 -7.40 -9.67 6.49
C ASP A 68 -6.44 -8.67 5.84
N ALA A 69 -6.42 -7.41 6.29
CA ALA A 69 -5.47 -6.41 5.80
C ALA A 69 -4.05 -6.66 6.33
N LEU A 70 -3.90 -7.13 7.58
CA LEU A 70 -2.60 -7.55 8.13
C LEU A 70 -2.00 -8.69 7.32
N LEU A 71 -2.78 -9.75 7.06
CA LEU A 71 -2.36 -10.89 6.25
C LEU A 71 -2.02 -10.48 4.82
N SER A 72 -2.80 -9.56 4.24
CA SER A 72 -2.56 -9.06 2.90
C SER A 72 -1.26 -8.25 2.81
N LEU A 73 -0.95 -7.41 3.81
CA LEU A 73 0.33 -6.71 3.87
C LEU A 73 1.51 -7.66 4.09
N GLN A 74 1.36 -8.67 4.94
CA GLN A 74 2.40 -9.67 5.18
C GLN A 74 2.69 -10.48 3.91
N SER A 75 1.66 -10.91 3.18
CA SER A 75 1.86 -11.59 1.90
C SER A 75 2.54 -10.69 0.87
N LEU A 76 2.17 -9.40 0.81
CA LEU A 76 2.82 -8.41 -0.05
C LEU A 76 4.30 -8.16 0.29
N SER A 77 4.68 -8.15 1.56
CA SER A 77 6.10 -8.01 1.95
C SER A 77 6.91 -9.23 1.52
N HIS A 78 6.37 -10.44 1.72
CA HIS A 78 7.04 -11.67 1.29
C HIS A 78 7.17 -11.77 -0.24
N LEU A 79 6.24 -11.18 -0.99
CA LEU A 79 6.34 -11.08 -2.46
C LEU A 79 7.46 -10.13 -2.89
N GLN A 80 7.68 -9.02 -2.17
CA GLN A 80 8.80 -8.11 -2.47
C GLN A 80 10.15 -8.72 -2.09
N ASP A 81 10.25 -9.46 -0.98
CA ASP A 81 11.49 -10.14 -0.59
C ASP A 81 11.97 -11.15 -1.65
N LYS A 82 11.04 -11.75 -2.41
CA LYS A 82 11.39 -12.60 -3.58
C LYS A 82 11.94 -11.81 -4.78
N VAL A 83 11.59 -10.53 -4.92
CA VAL A 83 12.09 -9.65 -6.00
C VAL A 83 13.45 -9.02 -5.64
N VAL A 84 13.82 -9.01 -4.35
CA VAL A 84 15.09 -8.41 -3.87
C VAL A 84 16.32 -9.28 -4.16
N PHE A 85 16.19 -10.52 -4.66
CA PHE A 85 17.34 -11.29 -5.16
C PHE A 85 17.79 -10.94 -6.58
N SER A 86 17.16 -9.96 -7.24
CA SER A 86 17.64 -9.44 -8.53
C SER A 86 17.46 -7.93 -8.63
N SER A 87 18.14 -7.18 -7.76
CA SER A 87 18.94 -5.97 -8.06
C SER A 87 19.05 -5.08 -6.81
N PRO A 88 20.26 -4.63 -6.42
CA PRO A 88 20.41 -3.60 -5.41
C PRO A 88 19.89 -2.27 -5.98
N PRO A 89 19.05 -1.49 -5.28
CA PRO A 89 18.83 -0.12 -5.70
C PRO A 89 20.14 0.66 -5.47
N SER A 90 20.82 0.98 -6.56
CA SER A 90 21.81 2.05 -6.57
C SER A 90 21.13 3.34 -6.09
N SER A 91 21.70 3.95 -5.06
CA SER A 91 21.22 5.16 -4.36
C SER A 91 19.94 5.01 -3.53
N GLU A 92 20.12 4.58 -2.28
CA GLU A 92 19.11 4.72 -1.23
C GLU A 92 19.31 6.07 -0.50
N VAL A 93 18.28 6.92 -0.47
CA VAL A 93 18.28 8.19 0.28
C VAL A 93 17.29 8.08 1.43
N ARG A 94 17.74 8.33 2.66
CA ARG A 94 16.90 8.31 3.87
C ARG A 94 16.83 9.70 4.50
N PHE A 95 15.61 10.13 4.85
CA PHE A 95 15.34 11.35 5.62
C PHE A 95 15.00 10.98 7.06
N LYS A 96 15.80 11.44 8.03
CA LYS A 96 15.51 11.25 9.46
C LYS A 96 14.84 12.52 9.98
N ILE A 97 13.54 12.43 10.27
CA ILE A 97 12.76 13.53 10.86
C ILE A 97 13.36 13.81 12.26
N GLY A 98 14.10 14.91 12.38
CA GLY A 98 14.87 15.27 13.58
C GLY A 98 16.34 15.62 13.33
N SER A 99 16.82 15.53 12.08
CA SER A 99 18.20 15.93 11.73
C SER A 99 18.25 16.66 10.39
N ILE A 100 19.01 17.77 10.29
CA ILE A 100 19.17 18.61 9.07
C ILE A 100 20.16 17.96 8.08
N TYR A 101 20.08 16.64 7.89
CA TYR A 101 20.95 15.95 6.94
C TYR A 101 20.25 14.78 6.25
N LEU A 102 20.70 14.49 5.03
CA LEU A 102 20.32 13.34 4.22
C LEU A 102 21.40 12.26 4.35
N GLU A 103 20.99 11.00 4.52
CA GLU A 103 21.88 9.84 4.39
C GLU A 103 21.74 9.27 2.98
N ILE A 104 22.84 9.20 2.23
CA ILE A 104 22.92 8.68 0.86
C ILE A 104 23.81 7.45 0.86
N ASN A 105 23.34 6.35 0.26
CA ASN A 105 24.13 5.15 0.02
C ASN A 105 24.60 5.10 -1.44
N GLN A 106 25.92 5.12 -1.65
CA GLN A 106 26.51 4.81 -2.95
C GLN A 106 27.43 3.61 -2.79
N GLU A 107 27.14 2.53 -3.52
CA GLU A 107 27.96 1.31 -3.55
C GLU A 107 28.23 0.70 -2.16
N GLY A 108 27.24 0.76 -1.26
CA GLY A 108 27.35 0.21 0.10
C GLY A 108 28.00 1.16 1.11
N ARG A 109 28.39 2.38 0.70
CA ARG A 109 28.95 3.40 1.60
C ARG A 109 27.91 4.46 1.92
N TRP A 110 27.66 4.65 3.22
CA TRP A 110 26.75 5.68 3.73
C TRP A 110 27.46 7.01 3.93
N SER A 111 26.94 8.07 3.30
CA SER A 111 27.44 9.44 3.44
C SER A 111 26.33 10.37 3.93
N LYS A 112 26.70 11.34 4.77
CA LYS A 112 25.78 12.36 5.30
C LYS A 112 25.97 13.68 4.55
N ILE A 113 24.90 14.21 3.97
CA ILE A 113 24.88 15.56 3.38
C ILE A 113 24.05 16.47 4.26
N PHE A 114 24.68 17.49 4.82
CA PHE A 114 24.00 18.51 5.61
C PHE A 114 23.36 19.54 4.69
N LEU A 115 22.07 19.81 4.88
CA LEU A 115 21.39 20.88 4.17
C LEU A 115 21.76 22.18 4.89
N LYS A 116 22.55 23.04 4.25
CA LYS A 116 22.72 24.42 4.70
C LYS A 116 21.49 25.20 4.27
N GLU A 117 20.98 26.05 5.16
CA GLU A 117 19.95 27.05 4.84
C GLU A 117 20.40 27.99 3.70
#